data_AF-A0AAU6X563-F1
#
_entry.id   AF-A0AAU6X563-F1
#
_cell.length_a   1.000
_cell.length_b   1.000
_cell.length_c   1.000
_cell.angle_alpha   90.00
_cell.angle_beta   90.00
_cell.angle_gamma   90.00
#
_symmetry.space_group_name_H-M   'P 1'
#
loop_
_entity.id
_entity.type
_entity.pdbx_description
1 polymer ?
#
loop_
_entity_poly.entity_id
_entity_poly.type
_entity_poly.pdbx_seq_one_letter_code
_entity_poly.pdbx_strand_id
1 'polypeptide(L)'
;MKAFLLTFCCCLLALGASAQPGISEMQQAQQNLRSTFFSAMDCSLVLAAVFGIIGAVRIYHNWQMGHPRIDEQVAAWFFAAFFMVLAGAFLRGVFGL
;
A
#
# COMPACT_ATOMS: atom_id res chain seq x y z
N MET A 1 48.00 -9.48 -26.40
CA MET A 1 47.02 -10.07 -27.35
C MET A 1 45.60 -10.14 -26.76
N LYS A 2 45.40 -10.67 -25.54
CA LYS A 2 44.07 -10.79 -24.90
C LYS A 2 43.33 -9.45 -24.68
N ALA A 3 44.05 -8.40 -24.25
CA ALA A 3 43.47 -7.07 -24.01
C ALA A 3 42.96 -6.38 -25.30
N PHE A 4 43.69 -6.54 -26.41
CA PHE A 4 43.30 -5.95 -27.70
C PHE A 4 42.04 -6.59 -28.27
N LEU A 5 41.87 -7.90 -28.07
CA LEU A 5 40.69 -8.65 -28.48
C LEU A 5 39.45 -8.27 -27.66
N LEU A 6 39.62 -7.98 -26.37
CA LEU A 6 38.54 -7.54 -25.48
C LEU A 6 38.07 -6.11 -25.81
N THR A 7 39.00 -5.21 -26.13
CA THR A 7 38.66 -3.85 -26.59
C THR A 7 37.92 -3.87 -27.94
N PHE A 8 38.36 -4.70 -28.88
CA PHE A 8 37.68 -4.85 -30.18
C PHE A 8 36.26 -5.42 -30.03
N CYS A 9 36.06 -6.37 -29.12
CA CYS A 9 34.74 -6.92 -28.79
C CYS A 9 33.79 -5.87 -28.18
N CYS A 10 34.29 -5.03 -27.26
CA CYS A 10 33.51 -3.92 -26.71
C CYS A 10 33.11 -2.88 -27.76
N CYS A 11 33.98 -2.56 -28.72
CA CYS A 11 33.64 -1.62 -29.80
C CYS A 11 32.54 -2.18 -30.73
N LEU A 12 32.53 -3.49 -30.98
CA LEU A 12 31.47 -4.15 -31.76
C LEU A 12 30.12 -4.15 -31.03
N LEU A 13 30.12 -4.32 -29.70
CA LEU A 13 28.91 -4.24 -28.88
C LEU A 13 28.30 -2.83 -28.83
N ALA A 14 29.15 -1.79 -28.85
CA ALA A 14 28.70 -0.40 -28.84
C ALA A 14 27.95 0.01 -30.13
N LEU A 15 28.27 -0.59 -31.28
CA LEU A 15 27.63 -0.30 -32.57
C LEU A 15 26.18 -0.79 -32.66
N GLY A 16 25.79 -1.74 -31.81
CA GLY A 16 24.42 -2.30 -31.74
C GLY A 16 23.62 -1.88 -30.52
N ALA A 17 24.17 -1.04 -29.65
CA ALA A 17 23.51 -0.63 -28.41
C ALA A 17 22.43 0.43 -28.70
N SER A 18 21.16 0.03 -28.67
CA SER A 18 20.05 0.96 -28.58
C SER A 18 19.90 1.45 -27.14
N ALA A 19 19.65 2.75 -26.95
CA ALA A 19 19.29 3.27 -25.64
C ALA A 19 17.91 2.70 -25.24
N GLN A 20 17.83 2.03 -24.08
CA GLN A 20 16.57 1.55 -23.54
C GLN A 20 15.60 2.73 -23.39
N PRO A 21 14.37 2.68 -23.95
CA PRO A 21 13.39 3.73 -23.74
C PRO A 21 12.96 3.74 -22.27
N GLY A 22 13.55 4.63 -21.46
CA GLY A 22 13.27 4.71 -20.03
C GLY A 22 11.81 5.08 -19.70
N ILE A 23 11.09 5.72 -20.62
CA ILE A 23 9.69 6.13 -20.45
C ILE A 23 8.75 4.93 -20.35
N SER A 24 8.92 3.91 -21.20
CA SER A 24 8.03 2.74 -21.18
C SER A 24 8.22 1.93 -19.90
N GLU A 25 9.45 1.79 -19.43
CA GLU A 25 9.73 1.10 -18.16
C GLU A 25 9.24 1.91 -16.95
N MET A 26 9.31 3.24 -16.99
CA MET A 26 8.72 4.10 -15.97
C MET A 26 7.19 4.01 -15.92
N GLN A 27 6.51 3.96 -17.08
CA GLN A 27 5.06 3.74 -17.13
C GLN A 27 4.68 2.37 -16.57
N GLN A 28 5.45 1.33 -16.87
CA GLN A 28 5.21 -0.01 -16.33
C GLN A 28 5.47 -0.07 -14.81
N ALA A 29 6.54 0.57 -14.33
CA ALA A 29 6.81 0.71 -12.90
C ALA A 29 5.67 1.47 -12.19
N GLN A 30 5.16 2.56 -12.78
CA GLN A 30 4.02 3.30 -12.24
C GLN A 30 2.77 2.41 -12.13
N GLN A 31 2.44 1.64 -13.17
CA GLN A 31 1.29 0.72 -13.15
C GLN A 31 1.43 -0.34 -12.06
N ASN A 32 2.62 -0.94 -11.90
CA ASN A 32 2.90 -1.90 -10.85
C ASN A 32 2.81 -1.29 -9.45
N LEU A 33 3.28 -0.05 -9.27
CA LEU A 33 3.12 0.66 -7.99
C LEU A 33 1.65 0.94 -7.68
N ARG A 34 0.86 1.37 -8.66
CA ARG A 34 -0.58 1.58 -8.48
C ARG A 34 -1.29 0.28 -8.11
N SER A 35 -1.03 -0.82 -8.81
CA SER A 35 -1.68 -2.11 -8.53
C SER A 35 -1.29 -2.66 -7.15
N THR A 36 -0.01 -2.56 -6.79
CA THR A 36 0.49 -2.97 -5.47
C THR A 36 -0.15 -2.14 -4.36
N PHE A 37 -0.32 -0.84 -4.58
CA PHE A 37 -0.99 0.03 -3.63
C PHE A 37 -2.46 -0.37 -3.43
N PHE A 38 -3.23 -0.58 -4.50
CA PHE A 38 -4.62 -1.02 -4.38
C PHE A 38 -4.74 -2.36 -3.66
N SER A 39 -3.87 -3.32 -3.97
CA SER A 39 -3.83 -4.62 -3.29
C SER A 39 -3.51 -4.50 -1.80
N ALA A 40 -2.50 -3.69 -1.45
CA ALA A 40 -2.14 -3.42 -0.05
C ALA A 40 -3.28 -2.70 0.70
N MET A 41 -3.97 -1.78 0.02
CA MET A 41 -5.10 -1.06 0.56
C MET A 41 -6.29 -1.98 0.85
N ASP A 42 -6.63 -2.87 -0.08
CA ASP A 42 -7.71 -3.85 0.11
C ASP A 42 -7.39 -4.80 1.28
N CYS A 43 -6.14 -5.26 1.39
CA CYS A 43 -5.68 -6.04 2.54
C CYS A 43 -5.85 -5.26 3.86
N SER A 44 -5.48 -3.97 3.88
CA SER A 44 -5.65 -3.12 5.07
C SER A 44 -7.12 -2.94 5.45
N LEU A 45 -8.03 -2.79 4.48
CA LEU A 45 -9.47 -2.68 4.72
C LEU A 45 -10.05 -3.97 5.32
N VAL A 46 -9.60 -5.14 4.85
CA VAL A 46 -9.98 -6.43 5.45
C VAL A 46 -9.53 -6.51 6.91
N LEU A 47 -8.28 -6.14 7.21
CA LEU A 47 -7.77 -6.11 8.59
C LEU A 47 -8.55 -5.11 9.46
N ALA A 48 -8.88 -3.93 8.93
CA ALA A 48 -9.69 -2.95 9.63
C ALA A 48 -11.08 -3.50 10.00
N ALA A 49 -11.72 -4.25 9.10
CA ALA A 49 -12.98 -4.92 9.38
C ALA A 49 -12.85 -5.95 10.51
N VAL A 50 -11.80 -6.77 10.49
CA VAL A 50 -11.53 -7.76 11.54
C VAL A 50 -11.32 -7.08 12.91
N PHE A 51 -10.47 -6.06 12.98
CA PHE A 51 -10.26 -5.31 14.23
C PHE A 51 -11.52 -4.57 14.70
N GLY A 52 -12.32 -4.06 13.76
CA GLY A 52 -13.62 -3.43 14.06
C GLY A 52 -14.58 -4.39 14.75
N ILE A 53 -14.69 -5.63 14.26
CA ILE A 53 -15.51 -6.68 14.87
C ILE A 53 -14.99 -7.05 16.25
N ILE A 54 -13.67 -7.26 16.40
CA ILE A 54 -13.06 -7.58 17.70
C ILE A 54 -13.35 -6.48 18.73
N GLY A 55 -13.20 -5.21 18.33
CA GLY A 55 -13.54 -4.06 19.18
C GLY A 55 -15.01 -4.04 19.60
N ALA A 56 -15.92 -4.32 18.66
CA ALA A 56 -17.36 -4.38 18.94
C ALA A 56 -17.71 -5.48 19.95
N VAL A 57 -17.13 -6.69 19.80
CA VAL A 57 -17.34 -7.80 20.75
C VAL A 57 -16.82 -7.42 22.14
N ARG A 58 -15.66 -6.76 22.23
CA ARG A 58 -15.10 -6.31 23.51
C ARG A 58 -15.98 -5.29 24.19
N ILE A 59 -16.51 -4.31 23.45
CA ILE A 59 -17.41 -3.29 23.99
C ILE A 59 -18.71 -3.93 24.48
N TYR A 60 -19.28 -4.85 23.69
CA TYR A 60 -20.46 -5.59 24.10
C TYR A 60 -20.22 -6.37 25.40
N HIS A 61 -19.09 -7.08 25.50
CA HIS A 61 -18.72 -7.80 26.72
C HIS A 61 -18.59 -6.85 27.91
N ASN A 62 -17.89 -5.72 27.76
CA ASN A 62 -17.74 -4.73 28.83
C ASN A 62 -19.09 -4.15 29.26
N TRP A 63 -20.02 -3.96 28.31
CA TRP A 63 -21.36 -3.46 28.60
C TRP A 63 -22.14 -4.48 29.44
N GLN A 64 -22.11 -5.76 29.08
CA GLN A 64 -22.74 -6.82 29.86
C GLN A 64 -22.15 -6.97 31.27
N MET A 65 -20.88 -6.63 31.45
CA MET A 65 -20.18 -6.68 32.76
C MET A 65 -20.44 -5.43 33.62
N GLY A 66 -21.23 -4.46 33.15
CA GLY A 66 -21.52 -3.23 33.90
C GLY A 66 -20.32 -2.30 34.07
N HIS A 67 -19.38 -2.33 33.12
CA HIS A 67 -18.18 -1.49 33.19
C HIS A 67 -18.57 0.01 33.22
N PRO A 68 -17.94 0.85 34.07
CA PRO A 68 -18.19 2.29 34.03
C PRO A 68 -17.66 2.88 32.71
N ARG A 69 -18.31 3.95 32.22
CA ARG A 69 -17.89 4.74 31.03
C ARG A 69 -17.91 3.94 29.72
N ILE A 70 -18.95 3.12 29.50
CA ILE A 70 -19.17 2.43 28.22
C ILE A 70 -19.38 3.42 27.08
N ASP A 71 -20.09 4.53 27.31
CA ASP A 71 -20.38 5.53 26.29
C ASP A 71 -19.10 6.08 25.63
N GLU A 72 -18.06 6.31 26.43
CA GLU A 72 -16.76 6.75 25.93
C GLU A 72 -16.05 5.68 25.11
N GLN A 73 -16.15 4.41 25.49
CA GLN A 73 -15.58 3.28 24.74
C GLN A 73 -16.29 3.11 23.39
N VAL A 74 -17.62 3.22 23.37
CA VAL A 74 -18.43 3.16 22.16
C VAL A 74 -18.09 4.33 21.24
N ALA A 75 -18.00 5.55 21.77
CA ALA A 75 -17.60 6.72 21.01
C ALA A 75 -16.19 6.58 20.41
N ALA A 76 -15.22 6.13 21.21
CA ALA A 76 -13.85 5.91 20.74
C ALA A 76 -13.78 4.88 19.60
N TRP A 77 -14.50 3.75 19.72
CA TRP A 77 -14.57 2.76 18.66
C TRP A 77 -15.25 3.29 17.39
N PHE A 78 -16.33 4.05 17.54
CA PHE A 78 -17.04 4.66 16.41
C PHE A 78 -16.15 5.64 15.65
N PHE A 79 -15.47 6.56 16.36
CA PHE A 79 -14.57 7.52 15.72
C PHE A 79 -13.34 6.85 15.11
N ALA A 80 -12.83 5.78 15.71
CA ALA A 80 -11.76 4.97 15.10
C ALA A 80 -12.22 4.32 13.79
N ALA A 81 -13.43 3.75 13.75
CA ALA A 81 -13.99 3.17 12.53
C ALA A 81 -14.19 4.23 11.43
N PHE A 82 -14.72 5.40 11.80
CA PHE A 82 -14.91 6.52 10.88
C PHE A 82 -13.57 7.03 10.31
N PHE A 83 -12.57 7.21 11.18
CA PHE A 83 -11.23 7.61 10.75
C PHE A 83 -10.64 6.61 9.74
N MET A 84 -10.80 5.31 9.96
CA MET A 84 -10.22 4.31 9.07
C MET A 84 -10.86 4.30 7.67
N VAL A 85 -12.17 4.57 7.57
CA VAL A 85 -12.86 4.76 6.29
C VAL A 85 -12.33 6.00 5.56
N LEU A 86 -12.19 7.12 6.29
CA LEU A 86 -11.67 8.36 5.72
C LEU A 86 -10.20 8.28 5.31
N ALA A 87 -9.38 7.59 6.08
CA ALA A 87 -7.96 7.40 5.79
C ALA A 87 -7.76 6.75 4.41
N GLY A 88 -8.66 5.84 4.02
CA GLY A 88 -8.61 5.24 2.70
C GLY A 88 -8.83 6.24 1.57
N ALA A 89 -9.86 7.08 1.68
CA ALA A 89 -10.12 8.15 0.71
C ALA A 89 -8.99 9.19 0.67
N PHE A 90 -8.46 9.55 1.83
CA PHE A 90 -7.33 10.47 1.96
C PHE A 90 -6.08 9.96 1.25
N LEU A 91 -5.68 8.70 1.49
CA LEU A 91 -4.49 8.13 0.86
C LEU A 91 -4.65 8.05 -0.66
N ARG A 92 -5.82 7.68 -1.18
CA ARG A 92 -6.10 7.71 -2.63
C ARG A 92 -5.91 9.13 -3.20
N GLY A 93 -6.45 10.14 -2.51
CA GLY A 93 -6.28 11.54 -2.89
C GLY A 93 -4.82 12.01 -2.90
N VAL A 94 -4.02 11.67 -1.87
CA VAL A 94 -2.60 12.05 -1.79
C VAL A 94 -1.77 11.42 -2.91
N PHE A 95 -2.04 10.16 -3.25
CA PHE A 95 -1.29 9.46 -4.30
C PHE A 95 -1.82 9.72 -5.72
N GLY A 96 -2.86 10.55 -5.88
CA GLY A 96 -3.47 10.82 -7.18
C GLY A 96 -4.06 9.57 -7.84
N LEU A 97 -4.58 8.67 -7.01
CA LEU A 97 -5.16 7.37 -7.39
C LEU A 97 -6.68 7.45 -7.53
#